data_AF-A0A6B2LVB5-F1
#
_entry.id   AF-A0A6B2LVB5-F1
#
_cell.length_a   1.000
_cell.length_b   1.000
_cell.length_c   1.000
_cell.angle_alpha   90.00
_cell.angle_beta   90.00
_cell.angle_gamma   90.00
#
_symmetry.space_group_name_H-M   'P 1'
#
loop_
_entity.id
_entity.type
_entity.pdbx_description
1 polymer ?
#
loop_
_entity_poly.entity_id
_entity_poly.type
_entity_poly.pdbx_seq_one_letter_code
_entity_poly.pdbx_strand_id
1 'polypeptide(L)' 'MNSPWGVTVDNNGHFVVTDTFNHRIVIFGPEGKFIQNFGSKG' A
#
# COMPACT_ATOMS: atom_id res chain seq x y z
N MET A 1 -0.62 -11.02 -1.13
CA MET A 1 -0.50 -10.00 -0.07
C MET A 1 0.12 -10.70 1.13
N ASN A 2 1.45 -10.60 1.30
CA ASN A 2 2.15 -11.33 2.35
C ASN A 2 2.37 -10.38 3.53
N SER A 3 1.58 -10.55 4.59
CA SER A 3 1.71 -9.86 5.89
C SER A 3 1.84 -8.34 5.81
N PRO A 4 0.75 -7.61 5.52
CA PRO A 4 0.77 -6.16 5.65
C PRO A 4 0.97 -5.77 7.12
N TRP A 5 2.08 -5.10 7.46
CA TRP A 5 2.35 -4.66 8.84
C TRP A 5 1.68 -3.34 9.21
N GLY A 6 1.26 -2.54 8.23
CA GLY A 6 0.57 -1.29 8.47
C GLY A 6 -0.39 -0.95 7.34
N VAL A 7 -1.55 -0.43 7.74
CA VAL A 7 -2.49 0.26 6.86
C VAL A 7 -2.74 1.64 7.46
N THR A 8 -2.63 2.68 6.64
CA THR A 8 -3.05 4.04 7.01
C THR A 8 -3.94 4.61 5.92
N VAL A 9 -4.81 5.53 6.30
CA VAL A 9 -5.72 6.23 5.40
C VAL A 9 -5.34 7.71 5.41
N ASP A 10 -5.17 8.32 4.24
CA ASP A 10 -4.98 9.77 4.16
C ASP A 10 -6.32 10.53 4.26
N ASN A 11 -6.27 11.85 4.40
CA ASN A 11 -7.47 12.69 4.51
C ASN A 11 -8.36 12.68 3.23
N ASN A 12 -7.85 12.14 2.13
CA ASN A 12 -8.57 11.99 0.87
C ASN A 12 -9.17 10.58 0.70
N GLY A 13 -8.99 9.68 1.68
CA GLY A 13 -9.47 8.31 1.65
C GLY A 13 -8.55 7.34 0.91
N HIS A 14 -7.30 7.70 0.61
CA HIS A 14 -6.35 6.76 0.02
C HIS A 14 -5.83 5.79 1.08
N PHE A 15 -5.82 4.50 0.77
CA PHE A 15 -5.27 3.45 1.63
C PHE A 15 -3.83 3.16 1.24
N VAL A 16 -2.92 3.31 2.18
CA VAL A 16 -1.50 2.95 1.99
C VAL A 16 -1.25 1.66 2.73
N VAL A 17 -0.79 0.64 2.00
CA VAL A 17 -0.51 -0.70 2.50
C VAL A 17 0.97 -0.99 2.35
N THR A 18 1.63 -1.33 3.45
CA THR A 18 3.04 -1.77 3.42
C THR A 18 3.07 -3.28 3.20
N ASP A 19 3.55 -3.75 2.05
CA ASP A 19 3.77 -5.17 1.76
C ASP A 19 5.24 -5.50 2.10
N THR A 20 5.47 -5.70 3.39
CA THR A 20 6.79 -5.78 4.02
C THR A 20 7.64 -6.92 3.45
N PHE A 21 7.02 -8.05 3.08
CA PHE A 21 7.73 -9.18 2.48
C PHE A 21 8.22 -8.91 1.05
N ASN A 22 7.49 -8.06 0.32
CA ASN A 22 7.86 -7.68 -1.04
C ASN A 22 8.66 -6.37 -1.09
N HIS A 23 9.04 -5.82 0.08
CA HIS A 23 9.73 -4.54 0.21
C HIS A 23 9.07 -3.41 -0.60
N ARG A 24 7.73 -3.42 -0.66
CA ARG A 24 6.96 -2.48 -1.47
C ARG A 24 5.84 -1.84 -0.67
N ILE A 25 5.52 -0.62 -1.05
CA ILE A 25 4.35 0.11 -0.58
C ILE A 25 3.34 0.14 -1.73
N VAL A 26 2.08 -0.13 -1.42
CA VAL A 26 0.97 -0.11 -2.38
C VAL A 26 -0.05 0.93 -1.92
N ILE A 27 -0.45 1.80 -2.83
CA ILE A 27 -1.46 2.84 -2.60
C ILE A 27 -2.73 2.48 -3.37
N PHE A 28 -3.84 2.49 -2.65
CA PHE A 28 -5.18 2.32 -3.19
C PHE A 28 -5.99 3.61 -3.00
N GLY A 29 -6.91 3.83 -3.93
CA GLY A 29 -7.90 4.88 -3.89
C GLY A 29 -9.03 4.59 -2.90
N PRO A 30 -9.95 5.54 -2.70
CA PRO A 30 -11.04 5.44 -1.73
C PRO A 30 -12.01 4.28 -2.01
N GLU A 31 -12.07 3.83 -3.27
CA GLU A 31 -12.89 2.69 -3.71
C GLU A 31 -12.07 1.39 -3.84
N GLY A 32 -10.87 1.33 -3.26
CA GLY A 32 -9.96 0.19 -3.39
C GLY A 32 -9.28 0.08 -4.76
N LYS A 33 -9.42 1.10 -5.62
CA LYS A 33 -8.74 1.14 -6.92
C LYS A 33 -7.24 1.26 -6.74
N PHE A 34 -6.45 0.38 -7.37
CA PHE A 34 -5.00 0.53 -7.37
C PHE A 34 -4.59 1.88 -8.00
N ILE A 35 -3.78 2.66 -7.27
CA ILE A 35 -3.21 3.92 -7.77
C ILE A 35 -1.77 3.69 -8.20
N GLN A 36 -0.91 3.23 -7.27
CA GLN A 36 0.50 3.01 -7.54
C GLN A 36 1.13 2.06 -6.52
N ASN A 37 2.31 1.53 -6.85
CA ASN A 37 3.20 0.91 -5.88
C ASN A 37 4.64 1.40 -6.12
N PHE A 38 5.46 1.34 -5.08
CA PHE A 38 6.88 1.65 -5.17
C PHE A 38 7.67 0.84 -4.15
N GLY A 39 8.93 0.56 -4.47
CA GLY A 39 9.81 -0.33 -3.73
C GLY A 39 9.90 -1.72 -4.35
N SER A 40 11.10 -2.29 -4.30
CA SER A 40 11.40 -3.65 -4.72
C SER A 40 12.41 -4.25 -3.75
N LYS A 41 12.44 -5.57 -3.66
CA LYS A 41 13.55 -6.26 -3.00
C LYS A 41 14.85 -5.90 -3.75
N GLY A 42 15.88 -5.48 -2.99
CA GLY A 42 17.20 -5.14 -3.52
C GLY A 42 17.96 -6.36 -4.02
#